data_AF-A0A353PUQ2-F1
#
_entry.id   AF-A0A353PUQ2-F1
#
_cell.length_a   1.000
_cell.length_b   1.000
_cell.length_c   1.000
_cell.angle_alpha   90.00
_cell.angle_beta   90.00
_cell.angle_gamma   90.00
#
_symmetry.space_group_name_H-M   'P 1'
#
loop_
_entity.id
_entity.type
_entity.pdbx_description
1 polymer ?
#
loop_
_entity_poly.entity_id
_entity_poly.type
_entity_poly.pdbx_seq_one_letter_code
_entity_poly.pdbx_strand_id
1 'polypeptide(L)'
;MAQWRKNETKRCYTYTFVGEALDALQLFAQNEGLLFALESAHAAAAALTIAKTMKANEVVVVNMSGRGDKDLFISAPVFRADQWKLFLQNELARLETGTDVHDMKMQMGEEA
;
A
#
# COMPACT_ATOMS: atom_id res chain seq x y z
N MET A 1 21.70 3.18 3.05
CA MET A 1 22.10 4.48 3.65
C MET A 1 21.63 5.60 2.72
N ALA A 2 20.50 6.24 3.02
CA ALA A 2 19.98 7.38 2.26
C ALA A 2 20.87 8.62 2.49
N GLN A 3 21.36 9.24 1.42
CA GLN A 3 22.29 10.37 1.51
C GLN A 3 21.54 11.69 1.33
N TRP A 4 21.28 12.39 2.44
CA TRP A 4 20.67 13.72 2.45
C TRP A 4 21.68 14.76 1.95
N ARG A 5 21.64 15.08 0.66
CA ARG A 5 22.46 16.15 0.09
C ARG A 5 21.66 17.44 0.03
N LYS A 6 22.12 18.46 0.77
CA LYS A 6 21.59 19.82 0.69
C LYS A 6 22.10 20.47 -0.60
N ASN A 7 21.20 20.66 -1.56
CA ASN A 7 21.48 21.44 -2.76
C ASN A 7 21.20 22.93 -2.48
N GLU A 8 21.70 23.84 -3.33
CA GLU A 8 21.46 25.30 -3.24
C GLU A 8 19.98 25.69 -3.17
N THR A 9 19.08 24.78 -3.57
CA THR A 9 17.61 24.93 -3.57
C THR A 9 16.90 24.42 -2.30
N LYS A 10 17.63 24.05 -1.22
CA LYS A 10 17.07 23.43 0.01
C LYS A 10 16.29 22.12 -0.22
N ARG A 11 16.38 21.52 -1.41
CA ARG A 11 15.74 20.22 -1.73
C ARG A 11 16.75 19.09 -1.54
N CYS A 12 16.28 18.01 -0.95
CA CYS A 12 17.01 16.76 -0.80
C CYS A 12 16.21 15.65 -1.49
N TYR A 13 16.89 14.71 -2.13
CA TYR A 13 16.28 13.55 -2.77
C TYR A 13 16.74 12.28 -2.07
N THR A 14 15.85 11.30 -2.01
CA THR A 14 16.13 9.96 -1.52
C THR A 14 15.37 8.96 -2.38
N TYR A 15 15.66 7.68 -2.19
CA TYR A 15 14.92 6.58 -2.77
C TYR A 15 14.50 5.61 -1.68
N THR A 16 13.50 4.80 -1.98
CA THR A 16 13.07 3.65 -1.19
C THR A 16 12.80 2.49 -2.15
N PHE A 17 13.01 1.27 -1.70
CA PHE A 17 12.69 0.07 -2.47
C PHE A 17 11.20 -0.25 -2.38
N VAL A 18 10.71 -1.05 -3.33
CA VAL A 18 9.30 -1.48 -3.38
C VAL A 18 8.88 -2.19 -2.08
N GLY A 19 9.75 -3.02 -1.50
CA GLY A 19 9.48 -3.66 -0.21
C GLY A 19 9.21 -2.65 0.92
N GLU A 20 10.02 -1.60 1.02
CA GLU A 20 9.83 -0.56 2.03
C GLU A 20 8.53 0.22 1.81
N ALA A 21 8.15 0.45 0.55
CA ALA A 21 6.88 1.09 0.20
C ALA A 21 5.68 0.20 0.58
N LEU A 22 5.78 -1.12 0.35
CA LEU A 22 4.75 -2.08 0.72
C LEU A 22 4.60 -2.17 2.25
N ASP A 23 5.70 -2.20 2.99
CA ASP A 23 5.69 -2.19 4.46
C ASP A 23 5.00 -0.93 5.00
N ALA A 24 5.32 0.24 4.43
CA ALA A 24 4.68 1.50 4.80
C ALA A 24 3.18 1.49 4.48
N LEU A 25 2.80 1.01 3.29
CA LEU A 25 1.39 0.87 2.90
C LEU A 25 0.63 -0.01 3.89
N GLN A 26 1.17 -1.18 4.25
CA GLN A 26 0.55 -2.09 5.22
C GLN A 26 0.41 -1.42 6.59
N LEU A 27 1.45 -0.72 7.05
CA LEU A 27 1.42 -0.02 8.33
C LEU A 27 0.32 1.04 8.38
N PHE A 28 0.23 1.93 7.39
CA PHE A 28 -0.80 2.97 7.37
C PHE A 28 -2.20 2.41 7.15
N ALA A 29 -2.36 1.36 6.34
CA ALA A 29 -3.66 0.72 6.14
C ALA A 29 -4.20 0.10 7.44
N GLN A 30 -3.33 -0.56 8.22
CA GLN A 30 -3.73 -1.24 9.45
C GLN A 30 -3.98 -0.28 10.61
N ASN A 31 -3.23 0.81 10.71
CA ASN A 31 -3.30 1.71 11.86
C ASN A 31 -4.19 2.94 11.61
N GLU A 32 -4.25 3.44 10.38
CA GLU A 32 -4.94 4.69 10.04
C GLU A 32 -6.07 4.50 9.02
N GLY A 33 -6.24 3.28 8.47
CA GLY A 33 -7.21 3.03 7.39
C GLY A 33 -6.84 3.73 6.06
N LEU A 34 -5.59 4.17 5.91
CA LEU A 34 -5.12 4.88 4.73
C LEU A 34 -4.45 3.92 3.75
N LEU A 35 -5.11 3.69 2.61
CA LEU A 35 -4.54 2.97 1.47
C LEU A 35 -3.84 3.96 0.55
N PHE A 36 -2.53 4.11 0.73
CA PHE A 36 -1.68 4.93 -0.14
C PHE A 36 -1.67 4.35 -1.57
N ALA A 37 -1.62 5.22 -2.59
CA ALA A 37 -1.12 4.78 -3.89
C ALA A 37 0.34 4.29 -3.74
N LEU A 38 0.77 3.29 -4.50
CA LEU A 38 2.13 2.74 -4.37
C LEU A 38 3.20 3.81 -4.59
N GLU A 39 2.95 4.77 -5.48
CA GLU A 39 3.83 5.93 -5.69
C GLU A 39 3.93 6.82 -4.43
N SER A 40 2.81 7.02 -3.72
CA SER A 40 2.78 7.78 -2.47
C SER A 40 3.37 6.99 -1.28
N ALA A 41 3.26 5.66 -1.31
CA ALA A 41 3.81 4.79 -0.28
C ALA A 41 5.34 4.87 -0.19
N HIS A 42 6.03 5.18 -1.30
CA HIS A 42 7.47 5.50 -1.27
C HIS A 42 7.78 6.72 -0.39
N ALA A 43 6.96 7.78 -0.46
CA ALA A 43 7.13 8.96 0.38
C ALA A 43 6.81 8.66 1.85
N ALA A 44 5.78 7.83 2.11
CA ALA A 44 5.44 7.36 3.45
C ALA A 44 6.58 6.53 4.08
N ALA A 45 7.18 5.62 3.32
CA ALA A 45 8.34 4.84 3.76
C ALA A 45 9.55 5.71 4.11
N ALA A 46 9.84 6.70 3.26
CA ALA A 46 10.89 7.67 3.53
C ALA A 46 10.58 8.48 4.80
N ALA A 47 9.34 8.94 4.97
CA ALA A 47 8.90 9.71 6.12
C ALA A 47 9.05 8.92 7.43
N LEU A 48 8.69 7.64 7.46
CA LEU A 48 8.89 6.77 8.63
C LEU A 48 10.37 6.65 9.02
N THR A 49 11.27 6.60 8.02
CA THR A 49 12.72 6.58 8.26
C THR A 49 13.23 7.90 8.82
N ILE A 50 12.75 9.03 8.28
CA ILE A 50 13.13 10.37 8.73
C ILE A 50 12.62 10.63 10.14
N ALA A 51 11.35 10.31 10.41
CA ALA A 51 10.70 10.52 11.71
C ALA A 51 11.45 9.83 12.86
N LYS A 52 12.06 8.65 12.62
CA LYS A 52 12.91 7.95 13.60
C LYS A 52 14.15 8.74 14.03
N THR A 53 14.58 9.72 13.24
CA THR A 53 15.75 10.57 13.53
C THR A 53 15.37 11.95 14.08
N MET A 54 14.08 12.28 14.13
CA MET A 54 13.57 13.58 14.53
C MET A 54 13.27 13.63 16.03
N LYS A 55 13.24 14.85 16.58
CA LYS A 55 12.73 15.08 17.93
C LYS A 55 11.21 14.96 17.94
N ALA A 56 10.65 14.57 19.08
CA ALA A 56 9.20 14.36 19.23
C ALA A 56 8.32 15.59 18.94
N ASN A 57 8.90 16.80 18.98
CA ASN A 57 8.17 18.05 18.71
C ASN A 57 8.32 18.55 17.26
N GLU A 58 9.09 17.86 16.42
CA GLU A 58 9.20 18.20 15.01
C GLU A 58 8.10 17.51 14.19
N VAL A 59 7.66 18.14 13.11
CA VAL A 59 6.54 17.66 12.29
C VAL A 59 7.02 17.35 10.88
N VAL A 60 6.58 16.20 10.35
CA VAL A 60 6.75 15.82 8.93
C VAL A 60 5.41 15.93 8.23
N VAL A 61 5.38 16.57 7.07
CA VAL A 61 4.22 16.58 6.18
C VAL A 61 4.52 15.69 4.98
N VAL A 62 3.67 14.71 4.73
CA VAL A 62 3.78 13.79 3.60
C VAL A 62 2.65 14.06 2.63
N ASN A 63 2.98 14.28 1.36
CA ASN A 63 1.98 14.42 0.32
C ASN A 63 1.48 13.03 -0.13
N MET A 64 0.24 12.68 0.20
CA MET A 64 -0.45 11.52 -0.36
C MET A 64 -1.04 11.91 -1.72
N SER A 65 -0.25 11.75 -2.78
CA SER A 65 -0.62 12.19 -4.13
C SER A 65 -1.81 11.43 -4.73
N GLY A 66 -2.14 10.24 -4.20
CA GLY A 66 -3.26 9.45 -4.68
C GLY A 66 -3.66 8.32 -3.73
N ARG A 67 -4.80 7.70 -4.05
CA ARG A 67 -5.40 6.56 -3.34
C ARG A 67 -4.98 5.22 -3.94
N GLY A 68 -4.89 4.19 -3.10
CA GLY A 68 -4.41 2.86 -3.46
C GLY A 68 -5.40 1.95 -4.18
N ASP A 69 -6.62 2.39 -4.52
CA ASP A 69 -7.63 1.53 -5.15
C ASP A 69 -7.13 0.89 -6.44
N LYS A 70 -6.42 1.65 -7.28
CA LYS A 70 -5.85 1.14 -8.55
C LYS A 70 -4.79 0.05 -8.31
N ASP A 71 -4.14 0.09 -7.16
CA ASP A 71 -3.00 -0.76 -6.82
C ASP A 71 -3.44 -2.04 -6.08
N LEU A 72 -4.75 -2.27 -5.91
CA LEU A 72 -5.27 -3.46 -5.23
C LEU A 72 -4.81 -4.75 -5.93
N PHE A 73 -4.81 -4.77 -7.27
CA PHE A 73 -4.37 -5.92 -8.06
C PHE A 73 -2.87 -6.23 -7.92
N ILE A 74 -2.08 -5.26 -7.46
CA ILE A 74 -0.64 -5.41 -7.21
C ILE A 74 -0.40 -5.83 -5.76
N SER A 75 -1.11 -5.20 -4.82
CA SER A 75 -0.91 -5.36 -3.37
C SER A 75 -1.61 -6.58 -2.79
N ALA A 76 -2.82 -6.93 -3.25
CA ALA A 76 -3.57 -8.07 -2.73
C ALA A 76 -2.84 -9.42 -2.86
N PRO A 77 -2.20 -9.77 -4.00
CA PRO A 77 -1.39 -10.97 -4.09
C PRO A 77 -0.20 -11.01 -3.11
N VAL A 78 0.32 -9.84 -2.73
CA VAL A 78 1.47 -9.72 -1.82
C VAL A 78 1.04 -9.91 -0.36
N PHE A 79 -0.02 -9.23 0.07
CA PHE A 79 -0.45 -9.24 1.47
C PHE A 79 -1.43 -10.36 1.82
N ARG A 80 -2.22 -10.82 0.84
CA ARG A 80 -3.37 -11.72 1.02
C ARG A 80 -3.44 -12.73 -0.13
N ALA A 81 -2.33 -13.41 -0.39
CA ALA A 81 -2.17 -14.28 -1.55
C ALA A 81 -3.27 -15.34 -1.67
N ASP A 82 -3.64 -16.00 -0.57
CA ASP A 82 -4.60 -17.10 -0.62
C ASP A 82 -6.04 -16.60 -0.73
N GLN A 83 -6.39 -15.52 -0.02
CA GLN A 83 -7.68 -14.87 -0.20
C GLN A 83 -7.82 -14.27 -1.61
N TRP A 84 -6.72 -13.77 -2.19
CA TRP A 84 -6.70 -13.26 -3.55
C TRP A 84 -6.94 -14.36 -4.59
N LYS A 85 -6.29 -15.53 -4.44
CA LYS A 85 -6.56 -16.70 -5.31
C LYS A 85 -8.03 -17.11 -5.24
N LEU A 86 -8.58 -17.21 -4.03
CA LEU A 86 -9.98 -17.55 -3.83
C LEU A 86 -10.93 -16.52 -4.47
N PHE A 87 -10.63 -15.24 -4.28
CA PHE A 87 -11.37 -14.16 -4.93
C PHE A 87 -11.38 -14.31 -6.46
N LEU A 88 -10.22 -14.60 -7.06
CA LEU A 88 -10.12 -14.79 -8.52
C LEU A 88 -10.89 -16.03 -9.01
N GLN A 89 -10.87 -17.12 -8.26
CA GLN A 89 -11.65 -18.33 -8.58
C GLN A 89 -13.15 -18.05 -8.54
N ASN A 90 -13.60 -17.35 -7.50
CA ASN A 90 -14.98 -16.91 -7.34
C ASN A 90 -15.40 -15.99 -8.50
N GLU A 91 -14.56 -15.01 -8.84
CA GLU A 91 -14.84 -14.06 -9.91
C GLU A 91 -14.88 -14.72 -11.30
N LEU A 92 -13.99 -15.68 -11.55
CA LEU A 92 -14.02 -16.47 -12.79
C LEU A 92 -15.33 -17.24 -12.93
N ALA A 93 -15.74 -17.96 -11.87
CA ALA A 93 -17.01 -18.70 -11.87
C ALA A 93 -18.23 -17.78 -12.07
N ARG A 94 -18.19 -16.57 -11.50
CA ARG A 94 -19.24 -15.57 -11.69
C ARG A 94 -19.35 -15.13 -13.16
N LEU A 95 -18.23 -14.86 -13.80
CA LEU A 95 -18.18 -14.43 -15.20
C LEU A 95 -18.61 -15.53 -16.16
N GLU A 96 -18.20 -16.79 -15.92
CA GLU A 96 -18.59 -17.94 -16.74
C GLU A 96 -20.09 -18.23 -16.67
N THR A 97 -20.71 -18.01 -15.51
CA THR A 97 -22.15 -18.21 -15.31
C THR A 97 -23.01 -17.03 -15.73
N GLY A 98 -22.40 -15.87 -16.02
CA GLY A 98 -23.13 -14.63 -16.30
C GLY A 98 -23.92 -14.10 -15.10
N THR A 99 -23.55 -14.53 -13.88
CA THR A 99 -24.23 -14.12 -12.64
C THR A 99 -23.88 -12.68 -12.32
N ASP A 100 -24.88 -11.87 -11.92
CA ASP A 100 -24.64 -10.51 -11.46
C ASP A 100 -23.77 -10.50 -10.19
N VAL A 101 -22.99 -9.43 -10.00
CA VAL A 101 -22.10 -9.28 -8.83
C VAL A 101 -22.86 -9.26 -7.51
N HIS A 102 -24.12 -8.80 -7.51
CA HIS A 102 -24.95 -8.72 -6.31
C HIS A 102 -25.58 -10.06 -5.90
N ASP A 103 -25.72 -10.99 -6.86
CA ASP A 103 -26.38 -12.28 -6.65
C ASP A 103 -25.40 -13.40 -6.30
N MET A 104 -24.10 -13.14 -6.39
CA MET A 104 -23.06 -14.13 -6.16
C MET A 104 -22.83 -14.38 -4.66
N LYS A 105 -22.90 -15.64 -4.23
CA LYS A 105 -22.40 -16.06 -2.92
C LYS A 105 -20.91 -16.36 -3.03
N MET A 106 -20.06 -15.54 -2.41
CA MET A 106 -18.65 -15.86 -2.28
C MET A 106 -18.46 -17.13 -1.46
N GLN A 107 -17.71 -18.09 -1.99
CA GLN A 107 -17.23 -19.19 -1.18
C GLN A 107 -16.21 -18.62 -0.20
N MET A 108 -16.46 -18.81 1.10
CA MET A 108 -15.51 -18.46 2.15
C MET A 108 -14.46 -19.57 2.22
N GLY A 109 -13.18 -19.21 2.15
CA GLY A 109 -12.09 -20.15 2.43
C GLY A 109 -12.12 -20.51 3.92
N GLU A 110 -11.69 -21.73 4.26
CA GLU A 110 -11.47 -22.09 5.67
C GLU A 110 -10.52 -21.07 6.31
N GLU A 111 -10.98 -20.46 7.41
CA GLU A 111 -10.14 -19.57 8.23
C GLU A 111 -8.95 -20.38 8.75
N ALA A 112 -7.73 -19.94 8.44
CA ALA A 112 -6.49 -20.46 9.00
C ALA A 112 -6.17 -19.77 10.34
#